data_AF-A0A2S6XH15-F1
#
_entry.id   AF-A0A2S6XH15-F1
#
_cell.length_a   1.000
_cell.length_b   1.000
_cell.length_c   1.000
_cell.angle_alpha   90.00
_cell.angle_beta   90.00
_cell.angle_gamma   90.00
#
_symmetry.space_group_name_H-M   'P 1'
#
loop_
_entity.id
_entity.type
_entity.pdbx_description
1 polymer ?
#
loop_
_entity_poly.entity_id
_entity_poly.type
_entity_poly.pdbx_seq_one_letter_code
_entity_poly.pdbx_strand_id
1 'polypeptide(L)'
;MLLVAGWTGAAYVEGSSYNPVTQTISVLGSYGAAGFWVMTTAFLALGVCHLLTAWGLRPAATAGRVALGGGGLAALVLVALPAPSSGGSLRHGAVVVVGFTLLAVWPVLAVNGGAAAPWALRLAPSVVATALMAAGGVWFLIEMGRHGDAGVAERVVTSLQSLWPFVVAASCLRHARQRA
;
A
#
# COMPACT_ATOMS: atom_id res chain seq x y z
N MET A 1 -3.04 4.56 -10.41
CA MET A 1 -4.05 3.58 -9.94
C MET A 1 -3.71 2.18 -10.48
N LEU A 2 -2.47 1.74 -10.25
CA LEU A 2 -1.97 0.45 -10.74
C LEU A 2 -2.55 -0.71 -9.94
N LEU A 3 -2.54 -0.59 -8.61
CA LEU A 3 -3.06 -1.62 -7.73
C LEU A 3 -4.58 -1.82 -7.94
N VAL A 4 -5.32 -0.72 -8.15
CA VAL A 4 -6.75 -0.75 -8.48
C VAL A 4 -7.02 -1.53 -9.76
N ALA A 5 -6.28 -1.22 -10.83
CA ALA A 5 -6.38 -1.97 -12.08
C ALA A 5 -5.99 -3.44 -11.88
N GLY A 6 -4.97 -3.70 -11.08
CA GLY A 6 -4.49 -5.03 -10.72
C GLY A 6 -5.57 -5.91 -10.09
N TRP A 7 -6.14 -5.49 -8.96
CA TRP A 7 -7.17 -6.31 -8.30
C TRP A 7 -8.47 -6.38 -9.11
N THR A 8 -8.80 -5.33 -9.89
CA THR A 8 -10.02 -5.33 -10.71
C THR A 8 -9.88 -6.33 -11.86
N GLY A 9 -8.72 -6.33 -12.53
CA GLY A 9 -8.40 -7.30 -13.57
C GLY A 9 -8.28 -8.72 -13.04
N ALA A 10 -7.62 -8.91 -11.89
CA ALA A 10 -7.51 -10.22 -11.26
C ALA A 10 -8.88 -10.78 -10.84
N ALA A 11 -9.76 -9.94 -10.27
CA ALA A 11 -11.13 -10.32 -9.93
C ALA A 11 -11.97 -10.67 -11.17
N TYR A 12 -11.78 -9.95 -12.28
CA TYR A 12 -12.45 -10.26 -13.54
C TYR A 12 -12.03 -11.64 -14.09
N VAL A 13 -10.74 -11.98 -13.99
CA VAL A 13 -10.21 -13.29 -14.40
C VAL A 13 -10.67 -14.40 -13.45
N GLU A 14 -10.76 -14.14 -12.15
CA GLU A 14 -11.26 -15.09 -11.15
C GLU A 14 -12.75 -15.42 -11.36
N GLY A 15 -13.54 -14.42 -11.73
CA GLY A 15 -14.97 -14.58 -12.02
C GLY A 15 -15.84 -14.66 -10.76
N SER A 16 -16.96 -15.36 -10.85
CA SER A 16 -18.01 -15.36 -9.81
C SER A 16 -17.65 -16.11 -8.53
N SER A 17 -16.54 -16.86 -8.50
CA SER A 17 -16.00 -17.47 -7.28
C SER A 17 -15.43 -16.44 -6.32
N TYR A 18 -15.14 -15.22 -6.80
CA TYR A 18 -14.58 -14.14 -6.01
C TYR A 18 -15.63 -13.13 -5.55
N ASN A 19 -15.73 -12.92 -4.24
CA ASN A 19 -16.54 -11.86 -3.64
C ASN A 19 -15.64 -10.71 -3.15
N PRO A 20 -15.61 -9.55 -3.84
CA PRO A 20 -14.74 -8.43 -3.47
C PRO A 20 -15.13 -7.74 -2.15
N VAL A 21 -16.33 -8.00 -1.62
CA VAL A 21 -16.77 -7.41 -0.34
C VAL A 21 -16.11 -8.14 0.82
N THR A 22 -16.17 -9.47 0.82
CA THR A 22 -15.68 -10.30 1.93
C THR A 22 -14.27 -10.83 1.71
N GLN A 23 -13.85 -11.05 0.46
CA GLN A 23 -12.53 -11.62 0.15
C GLN A 23 -11.50 -10.54 -0.15
N THR A 24 -10.31 -10.76 0.42
CA THR A 24 -9.16 -9.87 0.32
C THR A 24 -8.54 -9.89 -1.08
N ILE A 25 -7.75 -8.87 -1.38
CA ILE A 25 -6.82 -8.78 -2.50
C ILE A 25 -5.80 -9.93 -2.42
N SER A 26 -5.37 -10.31 -1.21
CA SER A 26 -4.48 -11.47 -1.03
C SER A 26 -5.05 -12.79 -1.57
N VAL A 27 -6.39 -12.97 -1.57
CA VAL A 27 -7.02 -14.16 -2.18
C VAL A 27 -6.77 -14.19 -3.69
N LEU A 28 -6.81 -13.05 -4.37
CA LEU A 28 -6.52 -12.96 -5.81
C LEU A 28 -5.06 -13.29 -6.13
N GLY A 29 -4.17 -13.12 -5.16
CA GLY A 29 -2.76 -13.49 -5.25
C GLY A 29 -2.44 -14.86 -4.66
N SER A 30 -3.43 -15.71 -4.39
CA SER A 30 -3.22 -17.04 -3.80
C SER A 30 -2.85 -18.09 -4.85
N TYR A 31 -2.10 -19.12 -4.45
CA TYR A 31 -1.79 -20.22 -5.35
C TYR A 31 -3.07 -20.95 -5.79
N GLY A 32 -3.27 -21.08 -7.09
CA GLY A 32 -4.44 -21.72 -7.68
C GLY A 32 -5.58 -20.75 -8.03
N ALA A 33 -5.49 -19.47 -7.63
CA ALA A 33 -6.38 -18.43 -8.14
C ALA A 33 -6.14 -18.22 -9.64
N ALA A 34 -7.21 -18.13 -10.44
CA ALA A 34 -7.09 -17.80 -11.86
C ALA A 34 -6.52 -16.39 -12.06
N GLY A 35 -6.87 -15.45 -11.18
CA GLY A 35 -6.35 -14.08 -11.15
C GLY A 35 -4.91 -13.93 -10.65
N PHE A 36 -4.26 -15.02 -10.23
CA PHE A 36 -2.93 -15.02 -9.58
C PHE A 36 -1.90 -14.20 -10.34
N TRP A 37 -1.70 -14.50 -11.62
CA TRP A 37 -0.66 -13.87 -12.44
C TRP A 37 -0.87 -12.35 -12.59
N VAL A 38 -2.12 -11.91 -12.73
CA VAL A 38 -2.48 -10.49 -12.81
C VAL A 38 -2.16 -9.79 -11.50
N MET A 39 -2.51 -10.41 -10.37
CA MET A 39 -2.25 -9.85 -9.05
C MET A 39 -0.75 -9.81 -8.74
N THR A 40 0.00 -10.85 -9.10
CA THR A 40 1.46 -10.91 -8.99
C THR A 40 2.13 -9.78 -9.77
N THR A 41 1.75 -9.55 -11.04
CA THR A 41 2.28 -8.44 -11.84
C THR A 41 1.96 -7.10 -11.20
N ALA A 42 0.75 -6.94 -10.65
CA ALA A 42 0.36 -5.71 -9.96
C ALA A 42 1.21 -5.45 -8.70
N PHE A 43 1.47 -6.47 -7.88
CA PHE A 43 2.34 -6.34 -6.70
C PHE A 43 3.79 -6.05 -7.07
N LEU A 44 4.33 -6.72 -8.10
CA LEU A 44 5.68 -6.44 -8.61
C LEU A 44 5.83 -4.98 -9.02
N ALA A 45 4.92 -4.51 -9.89
CA ALA A 45 4.96 -3.15 -10.39
C ALA A 45 4.72 -2.12 -9.27
N LEU A 46 3.82 -2.41 -8.31
CA LEU A 46 3.62 -1.58 -7.12
C LEU A 46 4.90 -1.47 -6.29
N GLY A 47 5.56 -2.58 -6.00
CA GLY A 47 6.80 -2.63 -5.22
C GLY A 47 7.91 -1.82 -5.87
N VAL A 48 8.11 -1.98 -7.19
CA VAL A 48 9.05 -1.19 -7.97
C VAL A 48 8.71 0.30 -7.93
N CYS A 49 7.43 0.68 -8.08
CA CYS A 49 7.01 2.08 -7.97
C CYS A 49 7.36 2.68 -6.59
N HIS A 50 7.14 1.95 -5.51
CA HIS A 50 7.48 2.41 -4.16
C HIS A 50 8.99 2.59 -3.98
N LEU A 51 9.81 1.64 -4.48
CA LEU A 51 11.27 1.74 -4.45
C LEU A 51 11.78 2.93 -5.26
N LEU A 52 11.28 3.14 -6.47
CA LEU A 52 11.64 4.28 -7.31
C LEU A 52 11.21 5.60 -6.67
N THR A 53 10.04 5.64 -6.04
CA THR A 53 9.56 6.83 -5.32
C THR A 53 10.46 7.11 -4.11
N ALA A 54 10.79 6.10 -3.31
CA ALA A 54 11.72 6.23 -2.18
C ALA A 54 13.11 6.74 -2.62
N TRP A 55 13.61 6.23 -3.76
CA TRP A 55 14.85 6.73 -4.35
C TRP A 55 14.73 8.20 -4.76
N GLY A 56 13.71 8.54 -5.55
CA GLY A 56 13.55 9.85 -6.20
C GLY A 56 13.10 10.98 -5.27
N LEU A 57 12.47 10.66 -4.14
CA LEU A 57 11.90 11.64 -3.21
C LEU A 57 12.97 12.27 -2.29
N ARG A 58 13.98 12.90 -2.89
CA ARG A 58 15.08 13.58 -2.18
C ARG A 58 14.65 14.64 -1.15
N PRO A 59 13.53 15.38 -1.34
CA PRO A 59 13.09 16.34 -0.33
C PRO A 59 12.62 15.70 0.99
N ALA A 60 12.22 14.42 0.99
CA ALA A 60 11.77 13.73 2.19
C ALA A 60 12.95 13.30 3.07
N ALA A 61 12.70 13.24 4.38
CA ALA A 61 13.69 12.73 5.34
C ALA A 61 14.04 11.26 5.04
N THR A 62 15.30 10.89 5.31
CA THR A 62 15.82 9.55 5.01
C THR A 62 15.01 8.43 5.67
N ALA A 63 14.57 8.62 6.92
CA ALA A 63 13.76 7.64 7.64
C ALA A 63 12.46 7.29 6.88
N GLY A 64 11.73 8.28 6.40
CA GLY A 64 10.51 8.06 5.60
C GLY A 64 10.79 7.41 4.26
N ARG A 65 11.92 7.72 3.61
CA ARG A 65 12.33 7.06 2.37
C ARG A 65 12.64 5.58 2.61
N VAL A 66 13.35 5.25 3.70
CA VAL A 66 13.62 3.85 4.09
C VAL A 66 12.32 3.11 4.38
N ALA A 67 11.39 3.72 5.13
CA ALA A 67 10.09 3.11 5.42
C ALA A 67 9.28 2.87 4.13
N LEU A 68 9.21 3.85 3.23
CA LEU A 68 8.54 3.71 1.93
C LEU A 68 9.17 2.61 1.08
N GLY A 69 10.50 2.57 1.01
CA GLY A 69 11.25 1.53 0.31
C GLY A 69 11.02 0.14 0.91
N GLY A 70 10.98 0.04 2.24
CA GLY A 70 10.64 -1.19 2.96
C GLY A 70 9.22 -1.67 2.67
N GLY A 71 8.24 -0.75 2.56
CA GLY A 71 6.88 -1.07 2.10
C GLY A 71 6.86 -1.62 0.67
N GLY A 72 7.66 -1.02 -0.22
CA GLY A 72 7.86 -1.54 -1.59
C GLY A 72 8.48 -2.93 -1.61
N LEU A 73 9.50 -3.17 -0.78
CA LEU A 73 10.13 -4.48 -0.64
C LEU A 73 9.15 -5.52 -0.09
N ALA A 74 8.32 -5.15 0.90
CA ALA A 74 7.28 -6.05 1.41
C ALA A 74 6.31 -6.48 0.30
N ALA A 75 5.91 -5.57 -0.58
CA ALA A 75 5.08 -5.91 -1.75
C ALA A 75 5.78 -6.91 -2.70
N LEU A 76 7.09 -6.78 -2.90
CA LEU A 76 7.87 -7.76 -3.68
C LEU A 76 7.97 -9.11 -2.96
N VAL A 77 8.11 -9.12 -1.64
CA VAL A 77 8.15 -10.36 -0.85
C VAL A 77 6.80 -11.09 -0.90
N LEU A 78 5.67 -10.38 -0.95
CA LEU A 78 4.34 -11.01 -1.11
C LEU A 78 4.21 -11.80 -2.42
N VAL A 79 4.96 -11.43 -3.45
CA VAL A 79 5.02 -12.21 -4.71
C VAL A 79 5.69 -13.57 -4.49
N ALA A 80 6.72 -13.62 -3.65
CA ALA A 80 7.42 -14.86 -3.29
C ALA A 80 6.68 -15.66 -2.21
N LEU A 81 5.79 -15.02 -1.45
CA LEU A 81 4.97 -15.63 -0.40
C LEU A 81 3.45 -15.45 -0.66
N PRO A 82 2.90 -16.05 -1.74
CA PRO A 82 1.46 -16.07 -1.98
C PRO A 82 0.67 -16.61 -0.79
N ALA A 83 -0.56 -16.13 -0.63
CA ALA A 83 -1.46 -16.70 0.37
C ALA A 83 -1.77 -18.17 0.00
N PRO A 84 -1.76 -19.11 0.97
CA PRO A 84 -2.23 -20.46 0.73
C PRO A 84 -3.72 -20.48 0.40
N SER A 85 -4.13 -21.39 -0.49
CA SER A 85 -5.55 -21.63 -0.81
C SER A 85 -6.32 -22.29 0.35
N SER A 86 -5.61 -22.94 1.29
CA SER A 86 -6.19 -23.62 2.47
C SER A 86 -6.45 -22.70 3.68
N GLY A 87 -6.09 -21.42 3.61
CA GLY A 87 -6.30 -20.45 4.69
C GLY A 87 -5.06 -19.66 5.10
N GLY A 88 -5.10 -19.09 6.31
CA GLY A 88 -4.11 -18.11 6.80
C GLY A 88 -2.68 -18.65 6.89
N SER A 89 -1.71 -17.87 6.37
CA SER A 89 -0.27 -18.14 6.53
C SER A 89 0.35 -17.11 7.47
N LEU A 90 0.99 -17.57 8.54
CA LEU A 90 1.71 -16.70 9.48
C LEU A 90 2.81 -15.89 8.76
N ARG A 91 3.50 -16.50 7.80
CA ARG A 91 4.57 -15.83 7.03
C ARG A 91 3.99 -14.73 6.13
N HIS A 92 2.91 -15.02 5.40
CA HIS A 92 2.23 -14.04 4.57
C HIS A 92 1.67 -12.90 5.42
N GLY A 93 0.94 -13.24 6.49
CA GLY A 93 0.35 -12.27 7.41
C GLY A 93 1.40 -11.36 8.04
N ALA A 94 2.55 -11.89 8.46
CA ALA A 94 3.65 -11.09 8.99
C ALA A 94 4.17 -10.07 7.97
N VAL A 95 4.35 -10.47 6.71
CA VAL A 95 4.80 -9.56 5.63
C VAL A 95 3.75 -8.49 5.34
N VAL A 96 2.46 -8.84 5.31
CA VAL A 96 1.36 -7.89 5.15
C VAL A 96 1.38 -6.85 6.28
N VAL A 97 1.47 -7.28 7.54
CA VAL A 97 1.49 -6.37 8.70
C VAL A 97 2.71 -5.45 8.64
N VAL A 98 3.89 -5.98 8.34
CA VAL A 98 5.12 -5.17 8.19
C VAL A 98 4.95 -4.14 7.08
N GLY A 99 4.48 -4.57 5.89
CA GLY A 99 4.25 -3.68 4.75
C GLY A 99 3.26 -2.56 5.06
N PHE A 100 2.10 -2.91 5.63
CA PHE A 100 1.08 -1.93 6.03
C PHE A 100 1.61 -0.97 7.09
N THR A 101 2.34 -1.46 8.08
CA THR A 101 2.90 -0.62 9.14
C THR A 101 3.89 0.38 8.56
N LEU A 102 4.84 -0.09 7.74
CA LEU A 102 5.82 0.77 7.07
C LEU A 102 5.12 1.83 6.19
N LEU A 103 4.12 1.42 5.40
CA LEU A 103 3.33 2.33 4.56
C LEU A 103 2.40 3.25 5.36
N ALA A 104 2.06 2.93 6.61
CA ALA A 104 1.29 3.83 7.48
C ALA A 104 2.20 4.87 8.17
N VAL A 105 3.40 4.48 8.61
CA VAL A 105 4.29 5.37 9.40
C VAL A 105 5.22 6.23 8.54
N TRP A 106 5.51 5.84 7.29
CA TRP A 106 6.40 6.61 6.43
C TRP A 106 6.04 8.09 6.25
N PRO A 107 4.76 8.55 6.24
CA PRO A 107 4.44 9.97 6.06
C PRO A 107 5.04 10.84 7.17
N VAL A 108 4.92 10.41 8.42
CA VAL A 108 5.48 11.11 9.58
C VAL A 108 7.01 11.02 9.59
N LEU A 109 7.56 9.85 9.24
CA LEU A 109 9.01 9.67 9.13
C LEU A 109 9.64 10.44 7.95
N ALA A 110 8.84 10.82 6.95
CA ALA A 110 9.26 11.56 5.77
C ALA A 110 9.29 13.08 5.98
N VAL A 111 8.72 13.57 7.08
CA VAL A 111 8.65 15.00 7.40
C VAL A 111 10.05 15.60 7.38
N ASN A 112 10.22 16.65 6.59
CA ASN A 112 11.50 17.34 6.45
C ASN A 112 11.28 18.82 6.13
N GLY A 113 11.66 19.71 7.05
CA GLY A 113 11.57 21.16 6.90
C GLY A 113 10.34 21.82 7.55
N GLY A 114 10.33 23.16 7.56
CA GLY A 114 9.28 24.00 8.15
C GLY A 114 8.18 24.42 7.17
N ALA A 115 7.50 25.55 7.40
CA ALA A 115 6.40 26.04 6.55
C ALA A 115 6.77 26.19 5.05
N ALA A 116 8.05 26.36 4.74
CA ALA A 116 8.55 26.46 3.37
C ALA A 116 8.72 25.10 2.66
N ALA A 117 8.49 23.96 3.32
CA ALA A 117 8.53 22.63 2.72
C ALA A 117 7.27 22.35 1.89
N PRO A 118 7.34 21.39 0.92
CA PRO A 118 6.16 20.89 0.22
C PRO A 118 5.06 20.50 1.22
N TRP A 119 3.82 20.92 0.97
CA TRP A 119 2.75 20.80 1.97
C TRP A 119 2.53 19.35 2.45
N ALA A 120 2.66 18.37 1.57
CA ALA A 120 2.46 16.95 1.91
C ALA A 120 3.61 16.34 2.75
N LEU A 121 4.74 17.06 2.91
CA LEU A 121 5.84 16.70 3.81
C LEU A 121 5.80 17.47 5.14
N ARG A 122 4.74 18.27 5.38
CA ARG A 122 4.54 18.96 6.66
C ARG A 122 3.93 17.99 7.66
N LEU A 123 4.21 18.24 8.95
CA LEU A 123 3.79 17.35 10.04
C LEU A 123 2.27 17.11 10.07
N ALA A 124 1.45 18.16 9.98
CA ALA A 124 0.00 18.01 10.11
C ALA A 124 -0.63 17.11 9.01
N PRO A 125 -0.39 17.34 7.70
CA PRO A 125 -0.85 16.40 6.66
C PRO A 125 -0.29 14.99 6.81
N SER A 126 0.99 14.84 7.19
CA SER A 126 1.60 13.53 7.43
C SER A 126 0.93 12.77 8.57
N VAL A 127 0.64 13.44 9.70
CA VAL A 127 -0.06 12.84 10.84
C VAL A 127 -1.48 12.40 10.44
N VAL A 128 -2.20 13.24 9.69
CA VAL A 128 -3.55 12.88 9.20
C VAL A 128 -3.48 11.66 8.28
N ALA A 129 -2.55 11.64 7.32
CA ALA A 129 -2.38 10.50 6.42
C ALA A 129 -2.04 9.21 7.19
N THR A 130 -1.09 9.27 8.13
CA THR A 130 -0.73 8.14 8.99
C THR A 130 -1.92 7.67 9.83
N ALA A 131 -2.67 8.58 10.45
CA ALA A 131 -3.83 8.24 11.26
C ALA A 131 -4.94 7.55 10.43
N LEU A 132 -5.21 8.05 9.22
CA LEU A 132 -6.19 7.44 8.31
C LEU A 132 -5.76 6.03 7.86
N MET A 133 -4.48 5.85 7.53
CA MET A 133 -3.94 4.54 7.17
C MET A 133 -3.97 3.56 8.35
N ALA A 134 -3.62 4.03 9.56
CA ALA A 134 -3.69 3.23 10.77
C ALA A 134 -5.13 2.84 11.11
N ALA A 135 -6.08 3.79 11.05
CA ALA A 135 -7.50 3.51 11.26
C ALA A 135 -8.05 2.52 10.24
N GLY A 136 -7.70 2.67 8.96
CA GLY A 136 -8.05 1.70 7.91
C GLY A 136 -7.45 0.32 8.14
N GLY A 137 -6.20 0.25 8.62
CA GLY A 137 -5.55 -1.01 8.99
C GLY A 137 -6.21 -1.70 10.18
N VAL A 138 -6.57 -0.94 11.22
CA VAL A 138 -7.33 -1.45 12.38
C VAL A 138 -8.70 -1.94 11.95
N TRP A 139 -9.41 -1.19 11.10
CA TRP A 139 -10.69 -1.61 10.55
C TRP A 139 -10.56 -2.94 9.77
N PHE A 140 -9.55 -3.05 8.91
CA PHE A 140 -9.27 -4.30 8.19
C PHE A 140 -9.03 -5.48 9.13
N LEU A 141 -8.25 -5.31 10.20
CA LEU A 141 -8.01 -6.37 11.19
C LEU A 141 -9.29 -6.79 11.92
N ILE A 142 -10.16 -5.83 12.25
CA ILE A 142 -11.45 -6.09 12.89
C ILE A 142 -12.35 -6.92 11.96
N GLU A 143 -12.46 -6.54 10.68
CA GLU A 143 -13.28 -7.27 9.71
C GLU A 143 -12.74 -8.69 9.45
N MET A 144 -11.42 -8.86 9.40
CA MET A 144 -10.81 -10.19 9.30
C MET A 144 -11.17 -11.10 10.48
N GLY A 145 -11.13 -10.55 11.71
CA GLY A 145 -11.47 -11.31 12.92
C GLY A 145 -12.95 -11.64 13.06
N ARG A 146 -13.83 -10.85 12.40
CA ARG A 146 -15.28 -11.05 12.41
C ARG A 146 -15.83 -11.81 11.21
N HIS A 147 -14.97 -12.14 10.24
CA HIS A 147 -15.37 -12.65 8.93
C HIS A 147 -16.40 -11.73 8.23
N GLY A 148 -16.22 -10.42 8.40
CA GLY A 148 -17.07 -9.38 7.81
C GLY A 148 -16.56 -8.89 6.46
N ASP A 149 -16.60 -7.58 6.24
CA ASP A 149 -16.32 -6.94 4.95
C ASP A 149 -14.83 -6.65 4.75
N ALA A 150 -13.98 -7.65 5.03
CA ALA A 150 -12.52 -7.51 5.03
C ALA A 150 -11.98 -7.10 3.66
N GLY A 151 -12.62 -7.54 2.57
CA GLY A 151 -12.27 -7.16 1.21
C GLY A 151 -12.48 -5.68 0.92
N VAL A 152 -13.51 -5.06 1.50
CA VAL A 152 -13.74 -3.61 1.40
C VAL A 152 -12.68 -2.86 2.19
N ALA A 153 -12.51 -3.21 3.47
CA ALA A 153 -11.60 -2.53 4.37
C ALA A 153 -10.16 -2.53 3.83
N GLU A 154 -9.69 -3.68 3.33
CA GLU A 154 -8.36 -3.80 2.72
C GLU A 154 -8.18 -2.90 1.49
N ARG A 155 -9.17 -2.86 0.59
CA ARG A 155 -9.12 -2.00 -0.61
C ARG A 155 -9.05 -0.52 -0.24
N VAL A 156 -9.79 -0.11 0.77
CA VAL A 156 -9.77 1.29 1.25
C VAL A 156 -8.38 1.64 1.76
N VAL A 157 -7.83 0.87 2.70
CA VAL A 157 -6.52 1.17 3.30
C VAL A 157 -5.38 1.06 2.28
N THR A 158 -5.38 0.03 1.42
CA THR A 158 -4.34 -0.13 0.38
C THR A 158 -4.41 0.95 -0.69
N SER A 159 -5.61 1.45 -1.01
CA SER A 159 -5.79 2.61 -1.89
C SER A 159 -5.18 3.87 -1.29
N LEU A 160 -5.45 4.13 0.00
CA LEU A 160 -4.88 5.26 0.72
C LEU A 160 -3.34 5.17 0.77
N GLN A 161 -2.81 3.99 1.11
CA GLN A 161 -1.37 3.71 1.17
C GLN A 161 -0.69 3.88 -0.20
N SER A 162 -1.35 3.46 -1.29
CA SER A 162 -0.81 3.58 -2.65
C SER A 162 -0.91 5.01 -3.21
N LEU A 163 -1.92 5.78 -2.79
CA LEU A 163 -2.16 7.13 -3.30
C LEU A 163 -1.24 8.16 -2.65
N TRP A 164 -0.94 8.04 -1.35
CA TRP A 164 -0.19 9.05 -0.64
C TRP A 164 1.23 9.31 -1.18
N PRO A 165 2.05 8.31 -1.56
CA PRO A 165 3.35 8.54 -2.17
C PRO A 165 3.28 9.39 -3.44
N PHE A 166 2.24 9.19 -4.25
CA PHE A 166 1.98 9.99 -5.44
C PHE A 166 1.61 11.44 -5.08
N VAL A 167 0.75 11.63 -4.08
CA VAL A 167 0.38 12.98 -3.57
C VAL A 167 1.62 13.74 -3.11
N VAL A 168 2.50 13.08 -2.36
CA VAL A 168 3.76 13.66 -1.87
C VAL A 168 4.68 14.03 -3.04
N ALA A 169 4.90 13.12 -3.99
CA ALA A 169 5.70 13.40 -5.18
C ALA A 169 5.15 14.59 -5.99
N ALA A 170 3.83 14.63 -6.22
CA ALA A 170 3.16 15.73 -6.91
C ALA A 170 3.23 17.06 -6.14
N SER A 171 3.19 17.02 -4.80
CA SER A 171 3.43 18.19 -3.95
C SER A 171 4.85 18.72 -4.11
N CYS A 172 5.86 17.83 -4.13
CA CYS A 172 7.25 18.22 -4.32
C CYS A 172 7.50 18.84 -5.70
N LEU A 173 6.93 18.26 -6.76
CA LEU A 173 7.03 18.79 -8.13
C LEU A 173 6.39 20.17 -8.27
N ARG A 174 5.20 20.36 -7.69
CA ARG A 174 4.53 21.67 -7.68
C ARG A 174 5.35 22.72 -6.93
N HIS A 175 5.92 22.35 -5.78
CA HIS A 175 6.78 23.24 -4.99
C HIS A 175 8.06 23.63 -5.74
N ALA A 176 8.70 22.70 -6.44
CA ALA A 176 9.88 22.99 -7.26
C ALA A 176 9.57 23.95 -8.41
N ARG A 177 8.42 23.79 -9.08
CA ARG A 177 7.96 24.69 -10.16
C ARG A 177 7.63 26.09 -9.68
N GLN A 178 7.18 26.25 -8.43
CA GLN A 178 6.89 27.57 -7.84
C GLN A 178 8.15 28.33 -7.43
N ARG A 179 9.31 27.67 -7.37
CA ARG A 179 10.60 28.26 -6.98
C ARG A 179 11.56 28.46 -8.15
N ALA A 180 11.23 27.95 -9.33
CA ALA A 180 11.98 28.15 -10.57
C ALA A 180 11.46 29.38 -11.30
#